data_AF-A0A920JFZ0-F1
#
_entry.id   AF-A0A920JFZ0-F1
#
_cell.length_a   1.000
_cell.length_b   1.000
_cell.length_c   1.000
_cell.angle_alpha   90.00
_cell.angle_beta   90.00
_cell.angle_gamma   90.00
#
_symmetry.space_group_name_H-M   'P 1'
#
loop_
_entity.id
_entity.type
_entity.pdbx_description
1 polymer ?
#
loop_
_entity_poly.entity_id
_entity_poly.type
_entity_poly.pdbx_seq_one_letter_code
_entity_poly.pdbx_strand_id
1 'polypeptide(L)'
;MAISERWLREKFGAENISHNVFVICGDGDLSEGISHEAASLAGSQQLGNLICIYDDNHITIDGPTELSLADDAAKRFEAYGWNVIDLGESGEDLNESRMRCLKGNQIQPHQQSLF
;
A
#
# COMPACT_ATOMS: atom_id res chain seq x y z
N MET A 1 7.86 8.52 -6.25
CA MET A 1 7.18 8.29 -7.54
C MET A 1 5.76 8.85 -7.54
N ALA A 2 4.86 8.43 -6.63
CA ALA A 2 3.46 8.87 -6.62
C ALA A 2 3.25 10.40 -6.54
N ILE A 3 4.04 11.09 -5.70
CA ILE A 3 4.04 12.57 -5.62
C ILE A 3 4.41 13.19 -6.97
N SER A 4 5.42 12.63 -7.65
CA SER A 4 5.89 13.12 -8.95
C SER A 4 4.84 12.94 -10.04
N GLU A 5 4.14 11.81 -10.07
CA GLU A 5 3.03 11.58 -11.00
C GLU A 5 1.94 12.63 -10.79
N ARG A 6 1.52 12.88 -9.54
CA ARG A 6 0.49 13.89 -9.25
C ARG A 6 0.94 15.28 -9.70
N TRP A 7 2.17 15.67 -9.38
CA TRP A 7 2.72 16.97 -9.78
C TRP A 7 2.81 17.13 -11.29
N LEU A 8 3.26 16.09 -12.00
CA LEU A 8 3.34 16.10 -13.46
C LEU A 8 1.95 16.12 -14.10
N ARG A 9 0.97 15.40 -13.54
CA ARG A 9 -0.43 15.44 -13.97
C ARG A 9 -1.05 16.82 -13.81
N GLU A 10 -0.81 17.50 -12.69
CA GLU A 10 -1.25 18.87 -12.50
C GLU A 10 -0.61 19.83 -13.51
N LYS A 11 0.65 19.60 -13.86
CA LYS A 11 1.41 20.46 -14.77
C LYS A 11 1.12 20.25 -16.25
N PHE A 12 0.90 19.00 -16.66
CA PHE A 12 0.83 18.59 -18.07
C PHE A 12 -0.51 17.96 -18.47
N GLY A 13 -1.47 17.84 -17.55
CA GLY A 13 -2.78 17.27 -17.83
C GLY A 13 -2.84 15.74 -17.67
N ALA A 14 -4.05 15.25 -17.41
CA ALA A 14 -4.33 13.83 -17.19
C ALA A 14 -4.26 13.00 -18.50
N GLU A 15 -4.40 13.65 -19.65
CA GLU A 15 -4.24 13.07 -20.97
C GLU A 15 -2.79 12.64 -21.24
N ASN A 16 -1.82 13.31 -20.60
CA ASN A 16 -0.40 13.00 -20.72
C ASN A 16 0.09 12.13 -19.56
N ILE A 17 -0.43 12.34 -18.35
CA ILE A 17 0.03 11.68 -17.13
C ILE A 17 -1.18 11.14 -16.37
N SER A 18 -1.37 9.82 -16.45
CA SER A 18 -2.39 9.10 -15.69
C SER A 18 -1.94 7.66 -15.46
N HIS A 19 -1.17 7.43 -14.40
CA HIS A 19 -0.73 6.08 -14.04
C HIS A 19 -0.69 5.88 -12.52
N ASN A 20 -0.80 4.62 -12.13
CA ASN A 20 -0.61 4.21 -10.74
C ASN A 20 0.85 3.85 -10.50
N VAL A 21 1.25 3.93 -9.23
CA VAL A 21 2.53 3.47 -8.71
C VAL A 21 2.27 2.28 -7.80
N PHE A 22 2.87 1.14 -8.15
CA PHE A 22 2.76 -0.09 -7.37
C PHE A 22 4.05 -0.34 -6.59
N VAL A 23 3.89 -0.80 -5.35
CA VAL A 23 4.96 -1.27 -4.47
C VAL A 23 4.59 -2.66 -3.99
N ILE A 24 5.57 -3.58 -3.98
CA ILE A 24 5.48 -4.83 -3.23
C ILE A 24 6.46 -4.70 -2.08
N CYS A 25 6.02 -4.99 -0.86
CA CYS A 25 6.83 -4.93 0.33
C CYS A 25 6.57 -6.14 1.23
N GLY A 26 7.52 -6.48 2.09
CA GLY A 26 7.36 -7.52 3.10
C GLY A 26 7.55 -6.99 4.52
N ASP A 27 7.61 -7.92 5.47
CA ASP A 27 7.78 -7.62 6.90
C ASP A 27 9.01 -6.75 7.20
N GLY A 28 10.13 -7.02 6.51
CA GLY A 28 11.36 -6.25 6.65
C GLY A 28 11.16 -4.78 6.33
N ASP A 29 10.49 -4.47 5.21
CA ASP A 29 10.21 -3.10 4.81
C ASP A 29 9.30 -2.39 5.83
N LEU A 30 8.26 -3.08 6.31
CA LEU A 30 7.29 -2.50 7.23
C LEU A 30 7.79 -2.39 8.68
N SER A 31 8.90 -3.06 9.01
CA SER A 31 9.62 -2.91 10.28
C SER A 31 10.59 -1.71 10.29
N GLU A 32 11.00 -1.24 9.11
CA GLU A 32 11.95 -0.14 8.98
C GLU A 32 11.27 1.22 9.19
N GLY A 33 11.83 2.05 10.05
CA GLY A 33 11.23 3.33 10.45
C GLY A 33 10.97 4.29 9.28
N ILE A 34 11.78 4.21 8.22
CA ILE A 34 11.61 5.02 7.02
C ILE A 34 10.29 4.73 6.29
N SER A 35 9.78 3.49 6.39
CA SER A 35 8.48 3.13 5.81
C SER A 35 7.34 3.89 6.49
N HIS A 36 7.41 4.07 7.81
CA HIS A 36 6.42 4.82 8.60
C HIS A 36 6.39 6.30 8.23
N GLU A 37 7.56 6.92 8.06
CA GLU A 37 7.66 8.32 7.62
C GLU A 37 7.04 8.50 6.23
N ALA A 38 7.37 7.61 5.30
CA ALA A 38 6.83 7.63 3.95
C ALA A 38 5.31 7.36 3.91
N ALA A 39 4.84 6.38 4.68
CA ALA A 39 3.43 6.01 4.74
C ALA A 39 2.56 7.12 5.39
N SER A 40 3.05 7.73 6.46
CA SER A 40 2.43 8.89 7.10
C SER A 40 2.32 10.08 6.15
N LEU A 41 3.41 10.39 5.42
CA LEU A 41 3.39 11.43 4.40
C LEU A 41 2.40 11.12 3.28
N ALA A 42 2.39 9.88 2.77
CA ALA A 42 1.47 9.47 1.70
C ALA A 42 0.01 9.66 2.10
N GLY A 43 -0.34 9.30 3.34
CA GLY A 43 -1.69 9.49 3.86
C GLY A 43 -2.07 10.95 4.10
N SER A 44 -1.17 11.75 4.66
CA SER A 44 -1.40 13.20 4.79
C SER A 44 -1.63 13.90 3.44
N GLN A 45 -1.05 13.35 2.37
CA GLN A 45 -1.14 13.88 1.01
C GLN A 45 -2.25 13.23 0.18
N GLN A 46 -2.95 12.20 0.68
CA GLN A 46 -4.00 11.48 -0.07
C GLN A 46 -3.52 11.04 -1.47
N LEU A 47 -2.49 10.21 -1.50
CA LEU A 47 -1.87 9.74 -2.75
C LEU A 47 -2.64 8.55 -3.36
N GLY A 48 -3.87 8.77 -3.85
CA GLY A 48 -4.73 7.71 -4.42
C GLY A 48 -4.19 6.95 -5.64
N ASN A 49 -3.06 7.41 -6.20
CA ASN A 49 -2.33 6.70 -7.26
C ASN A 49 -1.28 5.71 -6.71
N LEU A 50 -1.06 5.66 -5.39
CA LEU A 50 -0.12 4.74 -4.74
C LEU A 50 -0.85 3.50 -4.23
N ILE A 51 -0.38 2.35 -4.69
CA ILE A 51 -0.90 1.04 -4.30
C ILE A 51 0.27 0.21 -3.76
N CYS A 52 0.15 -0.24 -2.52
CA CYS A 52 1.11 -1.12 -1.88
C CYS A 52 0.48 -2.51 -1.71
N ILE A 53 1.24 -3.55 -2.04
CA ILE A 53 0.89 -4.95 -1.82
C ILE A 53 1.87 -5.45 -0.77
N TYR A 54 1.34 -5.80 0.39
CA TYR A 54 2.11 -6.33 1.51
C TYR A 54 2.05 -7.86 1.50
N ASP A 55 3.21 -8.47 1.35
CA ASP A 55 3.40 -9.91 1.52
C ASP A 55 3.46 -10.23 3.02
N ASP A 56 2.29 -10.40 3.64
CA ASP A 56 2.15 -10.87 5.04
C ASP A 56 2.23 -12.40 5.09
N ASN A 57 3.45 -12.91 4.95
CA ASN A 57 3.74 -14.35 4.97
C ASN A 57 4.21 -14.86 6.36
N HIS A 58 4.30 -13.96 7.33
CA HIS A 58 4.74 -14.20 8.71
C HIS A 58 6.18 -14.75 8.85
N ILE A 59 7.08 -14.50 7.89
CA ILE A 59 8.46 -14.99 7.89
C ILE A 59 9.47 -13.87 7.62
N THR A 60 10.48 -13.78 8.49
CA THR A 60 11.69 -12.99 8.30
C THR A 60 12.92 -13.89 8.18
N ILE A 61 14.11 -13.30 8.00
CA ILE A 61 15.37 -14.06 7.95
C ILE A 61 15.66 -14.80 9.28
N ASP A 62 15.24 -14.23 10.41
CA ASP A 62 15.46 -14.80 11.74
C ASP A 62 14.38 -15.81 12.13
N GLY A 63 13.40 -16.05 11.26
CA GLY A 63 12.29 -16.98 11.47
C GLY A 63 10.93 -16.28 11.54
N PRO A 64 9.96 -16.84 12.29
CA PRO A 64 8.62 -16.28 12.41
C PRO A 64 8.64 -14.82 12.85
N THR A 65 7.78 -13.98 12.25
CA THR A 65 7.68 -12.55 12.55
C THR A 65 7.40 -12.28 14.03
N GLU A 66 6.62 -13.13 14.70
CA GLU A 66 6.28 -13.02 16.13
C GLU A 66 7.50 -12.97 17.07
N LEU A 67 8.69 -13.37 16.61
CA LEU A 67 9.92 -13.26 17.38
C LEU A 67 10.39 -11.81 17.57
N SER A 68 10.03 -10.90 16.66
CA SER A 68 10.55 -9.54 16.62
C SER A 68 9.51 -8.45 16.27
N LEU A 69 8.37 -8.84 15.69
CA LEU A 69 7.27 -7.97 15.28
C LEU A 69 6.01 -8.37 16.05
N ALA A 70 5.46 -7.43 16.84
CA ALA A 70 4.30 -7.66 17.73
C ALA A 70 3.16 -6.66 17.48
N ASP A 71 3.34 -5.82 16.48
CA ASP A 71 2.45 -4.74 16.07
C ASP A 71 1.46 -5.19 15.00
N ASP A 72 0.36 -4.44 14.87
CA ASP A 72 -0.65 -4.67 13.85
C ASP A 72 -0.39 -3.73 12.66
N ALA A 73 0.17 -4.28 11.58
CA ALA A 73 0.51 -3.54 10.37
C ALA A 73 -0.74 -2.89 9.74
N ALA A 74 -1.85 -3.63 9.64
CA ALA A 74 -3.10 -3.13 9.09
C ALA A 74 -3.60 -1.90 9.87
N LYS A 75 -3.75 -2.01 11.20
CA LYS A 75 -4.20 -0.88 12.04
C LYS A 75 -3.24 0.30 11.99
N ARG A 76 -1.94 0.06 11.89
CA ARG A 76 -0.94 1.13 11.75
C ARG A 76 -1.15 1.91 10.45
N PHE A 77 -1.38 1.22 9.33
CA PHE A 77 -1.64 1.86 8.04
C PHE A 77 -3.00 2.57 8.01
N GLU A 78 -4.04 1.99 8.61
CA GLU A 78 -5.32 2.68 8.84
C GLU A 78 -5.12 3.99 9.61
N ALA A 79 -4.29 3.99 10.66
CA ALA A 79 -3.97 5.18 11.44
C ALA A 79 -3.20 6.25 10.64
N TYR A 80 -2.44 5.85 9.61
CA TYR A 80 -1.85 6.78 8.63
C TYR A 80 -2.87 7.31 7.62
N GLY A 81 -4.10 6.82 7.60
CA GLY A 81 -5.16 7.22 6.67
C GLY A 81 -5.16 6.43 5.36
N TRP A 82 -4.59 5.23 5.35
CA TRP A 82 -4.61 4.32 4.20
C TRP A 82 -5.92 3.54 4.13
N ASN A 83 -6.31 3.20 2.91
CA ASN A 83 -7.34 2.19 2.65
C ASN A 83 -6.71 0.80 2.76
N VAL A 84 -6.99 0.07 3.83
CA VAL A 84 -6.40 -1.25 4.07
C VAL A 84 -7.41 -2.34 3.70
N ILE A 85 -6.97 -3.31 2.89
CA ILE A 85 -7.83 -4.38 2.38
C ILE A 85 -7.10 -5.71 2.58
N ASP A 86 -7.51 -6.43 3.61
CA ASP A 86 -7.05 -7.79 3.84
C ASP A 86 -7.64 -8.75 2.79
N LEU A 87 -6.75 -9.36 2.01
CA LEU A 87 -7.13 -10.35 1.00
C LEU A 87 -7.32 -11.76 1.59
N GLY A 88 -6.74 -12.07 2.75
CA GLY A 88 -6.68 -13.40 3.31
C GLY A 88 -6.21 -14.43 2.26
N GLU A 89 -6.83 -15.61 2.26
CA GLU A 89 -6.51 -16.69 1.32
C GLU A 89 -6.72 -16.30 -0.17
N SER A 90 -7.55 -15.28 -0.47
CA SER A 90 -7.73 -14.80 -1.85
C SER A 90 -6.47 -14.12 -2.40
N GLY A 91 -5.47 -13.79 -1.57
CA GLY A 91 -4.17 -13.29 -2.01
C GLY A 91 -3.38 -14.31 -2.85
N GLU A 92 -3.62 -15.60 -2.62
CA GLU A 92 -2.95 -16.70 -3.33
C GLU A 92 -3.59 -17.02 -4.70
N ASP A 93 -4.81 -16.52 -4.96
CA ASP A 93 -5.49 -16.65 -6.25
C ASP A 93 -5.41 -15.36 -7.05
N LEU A 94 -4.82 -15.43 -8.24
CA LEU A 94 -4.62 -14.27 -9.12
C LEU A 94 -5.94 -13.60 -9.55
N ASN A 95 -7.00 -14.37 -9.77
CA ASN A 95 -8.28 -13.81 -10.22
C ASN A 95 -9.01 -13.13 -9.06
N GLU A 96 -9.03 -13.77 -7.89
CA GLU A 96 -9.69 -13.24 -6.70
C GLU A 96 -8.99 -11.97 -6.19
N SER A 97 -7.66 -12.02 -6.03
CA SER A 97 -6.83 -10.86 -5.64
C SER A 97 -7.05 -9.70 -6.60
N ARG A 98 -6.95 -9.92 -7.92
CA ARG A 98 -7.19 -8.88 -8.93
C ARG A 98 -8.58 -8.25 -8.79
N MET A 99 -9.62 -9.06 -8.61
CA MET A 99 -10.98 -8.56 -8.48
C MET A 99 -11.19 -7.73 -7.22
N ARG A 100 -10.57 -8.12 -6.10
CA ARG A 100 -10.62 -7.36 -4.85
C ARG A 100 -9.82 -6.07 -4.94
N CYS A 101 -8.62 -6.09 -5.53
CA CYS A 101 -7.79 -4.90 -5.71
C CYS A 101 -8.48 -3.83 -6.57
N LEU A 102 -9.12 -4.24 -7.66
CA LEU A 102 -9.87 -3.33 -8.53
C LEU A 102 -11.09 -2.71 -7.82
N LYS A 103 -11.83 -3.50 -7.03
CA LYS A 103 -12.99 -3.00 -6.29
C LYS A 103 -12.57 -2.05 -5.17
N GLY A 104 -11.55 -2.43 -4.40
CA GLY A 104 -11.02 -1.62 -3.32
C GLY A 104 -10.64 -0.21 -3.75
N ASN A 105 -9.86 -0.12 -4.83
CA ASN A 105 -9.39 1.15 -5.36
C ASN A 105 -10.53 2.03 -5.94
N GLN A 106 -11.64 1.44 -6.38
CA GLN A 106 -12.81 2.19 -6.86
C GLN A 106 -13.59 2.85 -5.72
N ILE A 107 -13.54 2.31 -4.50
CA ILE A 107 -14.33 2.82 -3.36
C ILE A 107 -13.68 4.07 -2.77
N GLN A 108 -12.35 4.13 -2.73
CA GLN A 108 -11.59 5.25 -2.16
C GLN A 108 -10.48 5.76 -3.12
N PRO A 109 -10.85 6.33 -4.29
CA PRO A 109 -9.89 6.63 -5.37
C PRO A 109 -8.89 7.74 -5.04
N HIS A 110 -9.09 8.47 -3.94
CA HIS A 110 -8.17 9.50 -3.48
C HIS A 110 -7.24 9.02 -2.36
N GLN A 111 -7.46 7.81 -1.83
CA GLN A 111 -6.63 7.24 -0.77
C GLN A 111 -5.69 6.19 -1.35
N GLN A 112 -4.44 6.26 -0.94
CA GLN A 112 -3.49 5.19 -1.16
C GLN A 112 -3.98 3.91 -0.49
N SER A 113 -3.76 2.77 -1.14
CA SER A 113 -4.26 1.48 -0.69
C SER A 113 -3.14 0.53 -0.29
N LEU A 114 -3.35 -0.21 0.79
CA LEU A 114 -2.56 -1.36 1.21
C LEU A 114 -3.42 -2.61 1.01
N PHE A 115 -2.91 -3.55 0.23
CA PHE A 115 -3.51 -4.87 0.00
C PHE A 115 -2.66 -5.95 0.66
#